data_AF-A0A5N3VZ12-F1
#
_entry.id   AF-A0A5N3VZ12-F1
#
_cell.length_a   1.000
_cell.length_b   1.000
_cell.length_c   1.000
_cell.angle_alpha   90.00
_cell.angle_beta   90.00
_cell.angle_gamma   90.00
#
_symmetry.space_group_name_H-M   'P 1'
#
loop_
_entity.id
_entity.type
_entity.pdbx_description
1 polymer ?
#
loop_
_entity_poly.entity_id
_entity_poly.type
_entity_poly.pdbx_seq_one_letter_code
_entity_poly.pdbx_strand_id
1 'polypeptide(L)'
;MNTMSMKWLSLLLLLQMTCFFSSGSCGKVLVWPVEYSHWMNMKIILDELVTRGHEVTVLTSSASILIDPNTPSAIKFENFPISLTKDDLENAFKHFVRKWTDLANSFWTFLLSLQSLFEHYSDLTLKICKEVVSNKKLMTKLHESRFDVVLADTVGPCGELLAEILKVPLVYSLRFTPGYSIERKSGKLPYSPAYVPVILSELSDHMTFMERVKNMIYVLYFDFCFQMFNEKKWDQFYSEVLGKSGHPKTKAFITHGGTNGIYEAIYHGVPMVGLPLFAEQPDNINRVKAKGAAVRLDLETMSKTDFLNALKQVINNPSYKQNAMWLSTIQRDQPIKPLDRAIFWIEFVMRHKGAKDLRPAAHDLTWFQYHSLDVIGFLLACVATAVFVVTKCFLFCCRKFAETGKKRKRE
;
A
#
# COMPACT_ATOMS: atom_id res chain seq x y z
N MET A 1 -17.39 -55.35 -40.79
CA MET A 1 -17.16 -54.16 -39.95
C MET A 1 -15.67 -54.08 -39.66
N ASN A 2 -15.01 -52.97 -39.96
CA ASN A 2 -13.58 -52.84 -39.64
C ASN A 2 -13.41 -52.63 -38.13
N THR A 3 -12.60 -53.48 -37.50
CA THR A 3 -12.17 -53.26 -36.12
C THR A 3 -11.29 -52.02 -36.07
N MET A 4 -11.73 -50.97 -35.37
CA MET A 4 -10.84 -49.87 -35.01
C MET A 4 -9.67 -50.44 -34.21
N SER A 5 -8.47 -50.41 -34.80
CA SER A 5 -7.24 -50.79 -34.11
C SER A 5 -7.12 -49.99 -32.81
N MET A 6 -6.75 -50.63 -31.70
CA MET A 6 -6.72 -49.99 -30.38
C MET A 6 -5.89 -48.70 -30.37
N LYS A 7 -4.87 -48.57 -31.24
CA LYS A 7 -4.09 -47.34 -31.41
C LYS A 7 -4.96 -46.12 -31.76
N TRP A 8 -6.01 -46.29 -32.56
CA TRP A 8 -6.95 -45.21 -32.91
C TRP A 8 -7.94 -44.90 -31.78
N LEU A 9 -8.37 -45.92 -31.01
CA LEU A 9 -9.17 -45.71 -29.79
C LEU A 9 -8.37 -44.95 -28.73
N SER A 10 -7.09 -45.32 -28.52
CA SER A 10 -6.18 -44.58 -27.64
C SER A 10 -5.91 -43.16 -28.15
N LEU A 11 -5.78 -42.95 -29.47
CA LEU A 11 -5.59 -41.62 -30.05
C LEU A 11 -6.82 -40.72 -29.86
N LEU A 12 -8.03 -41.25 -30.04
CA LEU A 12 -9.27 -40.51 -29.79
C LEU A 12 -9.47 -40.21 -28.29
N LEU A 13 -9.15 -41.15 -27.40
CA LEU A 13 -9.13 -40.91 -25.95
C LEU A 13 -8.12 -39.81 -25.57
N LEU A 14 -6.92 -39.82 -26.14
CA LEU A 14 -5.92 -38.76 -25.92
C LEU A 14 -6.42 -37.40 -26.43
N LEU A 15 -7.02 -37.35 -27.63
CA LEU A 15 -7.64 -36.12 -28.16
C LEU A 15 -8.75 -35.60 -27.24
N GLN A 16 -9.65 -36.48 -26.82
CA GLN A 16 -10.77 -36.14 -25.94
C GLN A 16 -10.27 -35.64 -24.58
N MET A 17 -9.23 -36.26 -24.01
CA MET A 17 -8.57 -35.76 -22.80
C MET A 17 -7.92 -34.38 -23.02
N THR A 18 -7.29 -34.11 -24.17
CA THR A 18 -6.78 -32.75 -24.47
C THR A 18 -7.88 -31.70 -24.66
N CYS A 19 -9.13 -32.09 -24.89
CA CYS A 19 -10.28 -31.17 -24.85
C CYS A 19 -10.82 -30.93 -23.43
N PHE A 20 -10.56 -31.83 -22.48
CA PHE A 20 -10.93 -31.64 -21.06
C PHE A 20 -9.83 -30.94 -20.25
N PHE A 21 -8.57 -31.10 -20.64
CA PHE A 21 -7.47 -30.32 -20.08
C PHE A 21 -7.40 -28.93 -20.69
N SER A 22 -8.02 -27.95 -20.01
CA SER A 22 -7.60 -26.55 -20.14
C SER A 22 -6.08 -26.48 -19.96
N SER A 23 -5.38 -25.75 -20.83
CA SER A 23 -3.93 -25.60 -20.76
C SER A 23 -3.55 -24.79 -19.52
N GLY A 24 -3.31 -25.49 -18.40
CA GLY A 24 -2.87 -24.90 -17.14
C GLY A 24 -1.62 -24.07 -17.36
N SER A 25 -1.74 -22.75 -17.19
CA SER A 25 -0.68 -21.78 -17.45
C SER A 25 0.31 -21.73 -16.28
N CYS A 26 0.90 -22.88 -15.95
CA CYS A 26 1.90 -23.06 -14.89
C CYS A 26 3.13 -22.19 -15.19
N GLY A 27 3.13 -20.99 -14.63
CA GLY A 27 4.22 -20.02 -14.74
C GLY A 27 4.86 -19.74 -13.38
N LYS A 28 6.03 -19.11 -13.40
CA LYS A 28 6.86 -18.97 -12.20
C LYS A 28 6.73 -17.58 -11.55
N VAL A 29 6.61 -17.51 -10.22
CA VAL A 29 6.34 -16.27 -9.47
C VAL A 29 7.43 -15.98 -8.44
N LEU A 30 7.83 -14.72 -8.33
CA LEU A 30 8.97 -14.26 -7.52
C LEU A 30 8.57 -13.18 -6.48
N VAL A 31 9.15 -13.29 -5.27
CA VAL A 31 8.54 -12.95 -3.96
C VAL A 31 9.70 -12.82 -2.85
N TRP A 32 10.21 -11.93 -1.91
CA TRP A 32 10.29 -10.59 -1.10
C TRP A 32 9.34 -9.93 0.01
N PRO A 33 9.58 -10.02 1.33
CA PRO A 33 8.60 -9.51 2.29
C PRO A 33 8.46 -7.98 2.34
N VAL A 34 7.22 -7.55 2.59
CA VAL A 34 7.03 -6.74 3.79
C VAL A 34 6.65 -7.71 4.93
N GLU A 35 7.15 -7.45 6.13
CA GLU A 35 6.87 -8.23 7.33
C GLU A 35 5.42 -8.01 7.84
N TYR A 36 5.08 -8.60 8.99
CA TYR A 36 3.83 -8.31 9.73
C TYR A 36 2.54 -8.52 8.91
N SER A 37 1.65 -7.52 8.86
CA SER A 37 0.33 -7.59 8.20
C SER A 37 0.40 -7.73 6.68
N HIS A 38 1.47 -7.24 6.06
CA HIS A 38 1.68 -7.32 4.62
C HIS A 38 2.19 -8.71 4.21
N TRP A 39 2.97 -9.35 5.08
CA TRP A 39 3.08 -10.81 5.06
C TRP A 39 1.67 -11.40 5.24
N MET A 40 0.92 -11.17 6.31
CA MET A 40 -0.39 -11.85 6.50
C MET A 40 -1.41 -11.75 5.34
N ASN A 41 -1.32 -10.73 4.47
CA ASN A 41 -2.13 -10.58 3.26
C ASN A 41 -1.84 -11.63 2.17
N MET A 42 -0.61 -11.69 1.64
CA MET A 42 -0.39 -12.17 0.27
C MET A 42 0.02 -13.66 0.11
N LYS A 43 0.24 -14.51 1.15
CA LYS A 43 0.29 -15.99 0.94
C LYS A 43 -1.07 -16.61 0.83
N ILE A 44 -2.13 -15.88 1.18
CA ILE A 44 -3.45 -16.18 0.67
C ILE A 44 -3.40 -16.17 -0.88
N ILE A 45 -2.58 -15.30 -1.50
CA ILE A 45 -2.29 -15.32 -2.94
C ILE A 45 -1.23 -16.39 -3.29
N LEU A 46 -0.13 -16.52 -2.53
CA LEU A 46 0.96 -17.46 -2.87
C LEU A 46 0.56 -18.94 -2.77
N ASP A 47 -0.17 -19.34 -1.73
CA ASP A 47 -0.63 -20.72 -1.57
C ASP A 47 -1.62 -21.08 -2.69
N GLU A 48 -2.50 -20.16 -3.09
CA GLU A 48 -3.42 -20.36 -4.23
C GLU A 48 -2.67 -20.44 -5.58
N LEU A 49 -1.64 -19.62 -5.79
CA LEU A 49 -0.74 -19.76 -6.95
C LEU A 49 -0.11 -21.16 -6.97
N VAL A 50 0.44 -21.63 -5.85
CA VAL A 50 0.99 -22.99 -5.72
C VAL A 50 -0.08 -24.06 -5.95
N THR A 51 -1.28 -23.91 -5.41
CA THR A 51 -2.43 -24.82 -5.61
C THR A 51 -2.84 -24.91 -7.09
N ARG A 52 -2.68 -23.83 -7.85
CA ARG A 52 -2.92 -23.78 -9.31
C ARG A 52 -1.73 -24.27 -10.16
N GLY A 53 -0.66 -24.75 -9.53
CA GLY A 53 0.51 -25.31 -10.22
C GLY A 53 1.61 -24.30 -10.59
N HIS A 54 1.56 -23.08 -10.06
CA HIS A 54 2.65 -22.11 -10.23
C HIS A 54 3.85 -22.46 -9.32
N GLU A 55 5.07 -22.25 -9.83
CA GLU A 55 6.29 -22.37 -9.04
C GLU A 55 6.57 -21.03 -8.33
N VAL A 56 6.53 -21.00 -6.99
CA VAL A 56 6.58 -19.76 -6.19
C VAL A 56 7.81 -19.73 -5.28
N THR A 57 8.69 -18.73 -5.43
CA THR A 57 10.04 -18.69 -4.80
C THR A 57 10.33 -17.44 -3.97
N VAL A 58 10.39 -17.62 -2.66
CA VAL A 58 10.19 -16.64 -1.58
C VAL A 58 11.53 -16.25 -0.89
N LEU A 59 12.15 -15.15 -1.35
CA LEU A 59 13.39 -14.53 -0.85
C LEU A 59 13.33 -14.12 0.63
N THR A 60 13.91 -14.89 1.55
CA THR A 60 13.97 -14.61 3.00
C THR A 60 15.31 -14.01 3.42
N SER A 61 15.28 -12.97 4.26
CA SER A 61 16.48 -12.50 4.95
C SER A 61 16.76 -13.36 6.19
N SER A 62 18.03 -13.52 6.56
CA SER A 62 18.44 -14.14 7.84
C SER A 62 17.87 -13.46 9.09
N ALA A 63 17.36 -12.22 8.97
CA ALA A 63 16.73 -11.46 10.03
C ALA A 63 15.18 -11.46 9.98
N SER A 64 14.55 -12.16 9.02
CA SER A 64 13.09 -12.13 8.84
C SER A 64 12.34 -12.46 10.14
N ILE A 65 11.33 -11.66 10.47
CA ILE A 65 10.72 -11.65 11.81
C ILE A 65 9.63 -12.72 11.92
N LEU A 66 8.66 -12.73 10.99
CA LEU A 66 7.54 -13.68 10.97
C LEU A 66 7.73 -14.83 9.98
N ILE A 67 8.85 -14.86 9.27
CA ILE A 67 8.94 -15.58 8.00
C ILE A 67 10.03 -16.64 8.05
N ASP A 68 9.65 -17.77 8.62
CA ASP A 68 10.49 -18.95 8.79
C ASP A 68 10.61 -19.74 7.47
N PRO A 69 11.82 -19.88 6.88
CA PRO A 69 12.03 -20.70 5.69
C PRO A 69 12.00 -22.21 5.96
N ASN A 70 11.98 -22.64 7.23
CA ASN A 70 11.91 -24.06 7.61
C ASN A 70 10.46 -24.58 7.70
N THR A 71 9.47 -23.69 7.64
CA THR A 71 8.04 -24.03 7.72
C THR A 71 7.65 -24.88 6.51
N PRO A 72 7.14 -26.12 6.70
CA PRO A 72 6.79 -27.01 5.60
C PRO A 72 5.77 -26.38 4.64
N SER A 73 6.19 -26.18 3.40
CA SER A 73 5.36 -25.60 2.33
C SER A 73 5.83 -26.07 0.96
N ALA A 74 4.94 -26.04 -0.03
CA ALA A 74 5.31 -26.17 -1.43
C ALA A 74 5.78 -24.83 -2.06
N ILE A 75 5.65 -23.72 -1.31
CA ILE A 75 6.44 -22.50 -1.53
C ILE A 75 7.92 -22.82 -1.31
N LYS A 76 8.78 -22.45 -2.25
CA LYS A 76 10.24 -22.55 -2.11
C LYS A 76 10.75 -21.31 -1.38
N PHE A 77 11.55 -21.44 -0.34
CA PHE A 77 12.18 -20.29 0.32
C PHE A 77 13.64 -20.15 -0.12
N GLU A 78 14.05 -18.91 -0.45
CA GLU A 78 15.42 -18.61 -0.91
C GLU A 78 16.09 -17.69 0.12
N ASN A 79 16.86 -18.27 1.04
CA ASN A 79 17.38 -17.55 2.19
C ASN A 79 18.74 -16.88 1.91
N PHE A 80 18.84 -15.57 2.16
CA PHE A 80 20.06 -14.79 2.00
C PHE A 80 20.50 -14.16 3.35
N PRO A 81 21.81 -14.16 3.64
CA PRO A 81 22.34 -13.47 4.81
C PRO A 81 22.27 -11.95 4.61
N ILE A 82 21.98 -11.21 5.69
CA ILE A 82 22.18 -9.77 5.78
C ILE A 82 22.98 -9.40 7.02
N SER A 83 23.55 -8.19 7.03
CA SER A 83 24.36 -7.65 8.13
C SER A 83 23.55 -7.11 9.31
N LEU A 84 22.21 -7.18 9.23
CA LEU A 84 21.29 -6.83 10.31
C LEU A 84 20.83 -8.12 11.01
N THR A 85 20.62 -8.04 12.33
CA THR A 85 20.02 -9.10 13.12
C THR A 85 18.49 -8.99 13.12
N LYS A 86 17.81 -10.05 13.58
CA LYS A 86 16.36 -9.99 13.83
C LYS A 86 16.01 -8.93 14.90
N ASP A 87 16.86 -8.80 15.92
CA ASP A 87 16.67 -7.82 16.99
C ASP A 87 16.78 -6.37 16.46
N ASP A 88 17.66 -6.09 15.49
CA ASP A 88 17.75 -4.77 14.86
C ASP A 88 16.43 -4.40 14.15
N LEU A 89 15.86 -5.33 13.39
CA LEU A 89 14.59 -5.10 12.68
C LEU A 89 13.41 -4.96 13.65
N GLU A 90 13.36 -5.81 14.69
CA GLU A 90 12.35 -5.67 15.74
C GLU A 90 12.50 -4.35 16.52
N ASN A 91 13.72 -3.89 16.79
CA ASN A 91 13.98 -2.64 17.50
C ASN A 91 13.68 -1.41 16.63
N ALA A 92 13.95 -1.47 15.32
CA ALA A 92 13.51 -0.46 14.36
C ALA A 92 11.98 -0.38 14.29
N PHE A 93 11.28 -1.52 14.29
CA PHE A 93 9.81 -1.56 14.35
C PHE A 93 9.26 -1.02 15.68
N LYS A 94 9.87 -1.40 16.81
CA LYS A 94 9.52 -0.86 18.15
C LYS A 94 9.77 0.65 18.23
N HIS A 95 10.83 1.16 17.60
CA HIS A 95 11.07 2.60 17.47
C HIS A 95 10.02 3.26 16.58
N PHE A 96 9.68 2.66 15.43
CA PHE A 96 8.66 3.18 14.51
C PHE A 96 7.30 3.35 15.19
N VAL A 97 6.82 2.30 15.88
CA VAL A 97 5.56 2.33 16.61
C VAL A 97 5.56 3.41 17.70
N ARG A 98 6.62 3.50 18.52
CA ARG A 98 6.74 4.55 19.55
C ARG A 98 6.77 5.96 18.97
N LYS A 99 7.62 6.21 17.97
CA LYS A 99 7.71 7.53 17.35
C LYS A 99 6.37 7.96 16.76
N TRP A 100 5.56 7.02 16.26
CA TRP A 100 4.22 7.35 15.78
C TRP A 100 3.19 7.55 16.92
N THR A 101 3.15 6.71 17.95
CA THR A 101 2.24 6.98 19.10
C THR A 101 2.49 8.33 19.75
N ASP A 102 3.72 8.84 19.66
CA ASP A 102 4.15 10.09 20.27
C ASP A 102 4.06 11.30 19.30
N LEU A 103 3.34 11.21 18.16
CA LEU A 103 3.25 12.30 17.17
C LEU A 103 2.44 13.49 17.72
N ALA A 104 3.12 14.60 17.99
CA ALA A 104 2.55 15.77 18.65
C ALA A 104 1.40 16.46 17.87
N ASN A 105 0.35 16.85 18.61
CA ASN A 105 -0.92 17.45 18.15
C ASN A 105 -0.85 18.74 17.29
N SER A 106 0.33 19.31 17.05
CA SER A 106 0.50 20.46 16.15
C SER A 106 0.89 20.00 14.74
N PHE A 107 0.20 20.52 13.72
CA PHE A 107 0.39 20.17 12.31
C PHE A 107 1.87 20.19 11.88
N TRP A 108 2.64 21.23 12.23
CA TRP A 108 4.04 21.31 11.82
C TRP A 108 4.94 20.28 12.50
N THR A 109 4.70 19.96 13.78
CA THR A 109 5.45 18.90 14.48
C THR A 109 5.03 17.50 14.05
N PHE A 110 3.75 17.30 13.72
CA PHE A 110 3.24 16.07 13.11
C PHE A 110 4.00 15.78 11.81
N LEU A 111 4.07 16.75 10.89
CA LEU A 111 4.71 16.57 9.57
C LEU A 111 6.24 16.36 9.66
N LEU A 112 6.93 17.06 10.56
CA LEU A 112 8.38 16.89 10.76
C LEU A 112 8.73 15.54 11.39
N SER A 113 7.95 15.08 12.38
CA SER A 113 8.12 13.75 12.97
C SER A 113 7.82 12.65 11.96
N LEU A 114 6.80 12.84 11.11
CA LEU A 114 6.46 11.93 10.01
C LEU A 114 7.61 11.79 9.00
N GLN A 115 8.16 12.91 8.52
CA GLN A 115 9.32 12.94 7.62
C GLN A 115 10.52 12.15 8.19
N SER A 116 10.90 12.45 9.45
CA SER A 116 12.00 11.77 10.14
C SER A 116 11.79 10.27 10.35
N LEU A 117 10.52 9.83 10.44
CA LEU A 117 10.16 8.42 10.63
C LEU A 117 10.33 7.62 9.33
N PHE A 118 9.85 8.19 8.21
CA PHE A 118 9.97 7.57 6.89
C PHE A 118 11.41 7.58 6.36
N GLU A 119 12.21 8.61 6.65
CA GLU A 119 13.65 8.62 6.34
C GLU A 119 14.41 7.44 6.98
N HIS A 120 14.13 7.13 8.26
CA HIS A 120 14.75 6.00 8.94
C HIS A 120 14.31 4.64 8.35
N TYR A 121 13.02 4.49 8.05
CA TYR A 121 12.49 3.29 7.38
C TYR A 121 13.10 3.11 5.98
N SER A 122 13.22 4.20 5.22
CA SER A 122 13.85 4.27 3.91
C SER A 122 15.30 3.78 3.93
N ASP A 123 16.14 4.28 4.84
CA ASP A 123 17.54 3.88 4.88
C ASP A 123 17.73 2.43 5.37
N LEU A 124 16.86 1.94 6.26
CA LEU A 124 16.86 0.54 6.70
C LEU A 124 16.53 -0.41 5.54
N THR A 125 15.42 -0.16 4.84
CA THR A 125 14.97 -1.01 3.73
C THR A 125 15.94 -0.94 2.54
N LEU A 126 16.52 0.23 2.25
CA LEU A 126 17.57 0.41 1.25
C LEU A 126 18.81 -0.44 1.57
N LYS A 127 19.24 -0.45 2.84
CA LYS A 127 20.40 -1.23 3.27
C LYS A 127 20.16 -2.73 3.08
N ILE A 128 19.04 -3.25 3.60
CA ILE A 128 18.66 -4.66 3.45
C ILE A 128 18.75 -5.07 1.98
N CYS A 129 18.19 -4.26 1.10
CA CYS A 129 18.02 -4.59 -0.31
C CYS A 129 19.34 -4.49 -1.11
N LYS A 130 20.21 -3.52 -0.79
CA LYS A 130 21.57 -3.41 -1.35
C LYS A 130 22.41 -4.67 -1.15
N GLU A 131 22.21 -5.39 -0.05
CA GLU A 131 22.94 -6.62 0.24
C GLU A 131 22.45 -7.80 -0.63
N VAL A 132 21.16 -7.84 -0.99
CA VAL A 132 20.55 -8.87 -1.87
C VAL A 132 21.07 -8.73 -3.29
N VAL A 133 21.07 -7.50 -3.80
CA VAL A 133 21.57 -7.13 -5.13
C VAL A 133 23.05 -7.42 -5.28
N SER A 134 23.85 -7.03 -4.27
CA SER A 134 25.30 -7.24 -4.29
C SER A 134 25.68 -8.73 -4.24
N ASN A 135 24.76 -9.60 -3.82
CA ASN A 135 24.95 -11.04 -3.75
C ASN A 135 24.84 -11.69 -5.15
N LYS A 136 25.93 -11.62 -5.93
CA LYS A 136 26.03 -12.20 -7.29
C LYS A 136 25.55 -13.65 -7.38
N LYS A 137 25.80 -14.49 -6.35
CA LYS A 137 25.37 -15.90 -6.33
C LYS A 137 23.84 -16.02 -6.35
N LEU A 138 23.17 -15.17 -5.60
CA LEU A 138 21.71 -15.09 -5.59
C LEU A 138 21.19 -14.53 -6.92
N MET A 139 21.78 -13.45 -7.42
CA MET A 139 21.39 -12.83 -8.70
C MET A 139 21.43 -13.79 -9.89
N THR A 140 22.52 -14.56 -10.03
CA THR A 140 22.64 -15.59 -11.06
C THR A 140 21.51 -16.62 -10.95
N LYS A 141 21.26 -17.15 -9.75
CA LYS A 141 20.19 -18.15 -9.51
C LYS A 141 18.79 -17.62 -9.84
N LEU A 142 18.51 -16.35 -9.53
CA LEU A 142 17.23 -15.70 -9.84
C LEU A 142 17.03 -15.52 -11.35
N HIS A 143 18.07 -15.12 -12.08
CA HIS A 143 18.06 -14.99 -13.53
C HIS A 143 17.93 -16.36 -14.24
N GLU A 144 18.66 -17.38 -13.77
CA GLU A 144 18.59 -18.76 -14.29
C GLU A 144 17.22 -19.41 -14.08
N SER A 145 16.51 -19.06 -13.01
CA SER A 145 15.22 -19.66 -12.66
C SER A 145 14.09 -19.33 -13.65
N ARG A 146 14.23 -18.23 -14.43
CA ARG A 146 13.30 -17.71 -15.44
C ARG A 146 11.87 -17.51 -14.93
N PHE A 147 11.66 -16.47 -14.13
CA PHE A 147 10.35 -16.10 -13.61
C PHE A 147 9.45 -15.43 -14.67
N ASP A 148 8.13 -15.56 -14.52
CA ASP A 148 7.13 -14.96 -15.41
C ASP A 148 6.54 -13.64 -14.89
N VAL A 149 6.61 -13.41 -13.57
CA VAL A 149 6.08 -12.22 -12.88
C VAL A 149 6.74 -12.06 -11.50
N VAL A 150 6.92 -10.81 -11.05
CA VAL A 150 7.25 -10.45 -9.66
C VAL A 150 6.00 -9.92 -8.97
N LEU A 151 5.71 -10.41 -7.76
CA LEU A 151 4.57 -10.00 -6.93
C LEU A 151 5.07 -9.37 -5.63
N ALA A 152 4.84 -8.06 -5.44
CA ALA A 152 5.36 -7.27 -4.33
C ALA A 152 4.33 -6.37 -3.64
N ASP A 153 4.69 -5.69 -2.55
CA ASP A 153 3.82 -4.77 -1.79
C ASP A 153 4.43 -3.36 -1.75
N THR A 154 3.63 -2.32 -2.01
CA THR A 154 4.13 -0.93 -2.12
C THR A 154 4.73 -0.38 -0.82
N VAL A 155 4.45 -0.96 0.34
CA VAL A 155 5.09 -0.56 1.61
C VAL A 155 6.55 -1.04 1.68
N GLY A 156 6.89 -2.08 0.91
CA GLY A 156 8.23 -2.63 0.77
C GLY A 156 8.88 -2.05 -0.48
N PRO A 157 9.54 -0.88 -0.41
CA PRO A 157 10.31 -0.38 -1.54
C PRO A 157 11.27 -1.46 -2.00
N CYS A 158 11.56 -1.43 -3.29
CA CYS A 158 12.28 -2.39 -4.13
C CYS A 158 11.46 -3.47 -4.90
N GLY A 159 10.13 -3.56 -4.76
CA GLY A 159 9.22 -4.51 -5.45
C GLY A 159 9.46 -4.64 -6.97
N GLU A 160 9.19 -3.54 -7.65
CA GLU A 160 9.53 -3.17 -9.04
C GLU A 160 10.96 -3.50 -9.51
N LEU A 161 11.88 -3.72 -8.56
CA LEU A 161 13.29 -3.61 -8.84
C LEU A 161 13.89 -4.97 -9.30
N LEU A 162 13.44 -6.15 -8.82
CA LEU A 162 13.72 -7.44 -9.54
C LEU A 162 13.04 -7.42 -10.92
N ALA A 163 11.86 -6.80 -11.00
CA ALA A 163 11.08 -6.77 -12.23
C ALA A 163 11.86 -6.06 -13.35
N GLU A 164 12.55 -4.97 -13.02
CA GLU A 164 13.41 -4.25 -13.95
C GLU A 164 14.73 -4.99 -14.27
N ILE A 165 15.41 -5.71 -13.35
CA ILE A 165 16.63 -6.47 -13.78
C ILE A 165 16.29 -7.70 -14.60
N LEU A 166 15.27 -8.46 -14.19
CA LEU A 166 14.88 -9.71 -14.84
C LEU A 166 14.06 -9.48 -16.10
N LYS A 167 13.63 -8.23 -16.35
CA LYS A 167 12.72 -7.84 -17.44
C LYS A 167 11.40 -8.63 -17.41
N VAL A 168 10.86 -8.84 -16.21
CA VAL A 168 9.58 -9.51 -15.97
C VAL A 168 8.52 -8.49 -15.53
N PRO A 169 7.22 -8.71 -15.81
CA PRO A 169 6.16 -7.85 -15.31
C PRO A 169 6.12 -7.80 -13.77
N LEU A 170 5.76 -6.63 -13.24
CA LEU A 170 5.45 -6.40 -11.84
C LEU A 170 3.94 -6.45 -11.59
N VAL A 171 3.54 -7.03 -10.46
CA VAL A 171 2.22 -6.83 -9.85
C VAL A 171 2.42 -6.38 -8.40
N TYR A 172 1.74 -5.30 -7.99
CA TYR A 172 1.63 -4.97 -6.56
C TYR A 172 0.38 -5.64 -5.96
N SER A 173 0.52 -6.18 -4.75
CA SER A 173 -0.56 -6.73 -3.92
C SER A 173 -1.41 -5.68 -3.21
N LEU A 174 -0.93 -4.42 -3.18
CA LEU A 174 -1.50 -3.31 -2.45
C LEU A 174 -1.38 -2.03 -3.30
N ARG A 175 -2.30 -1.08 -3.08
CA ARG A 175 -2.28 0.26 -3.67
C ARG A 175 -2.49 1.29 -2.55
N PHE A 176 -1.42 1.58 -1.81
CA PHE A 176 -1.47 2.45 -0.64
C PHE A 176 -0.13 3.17 -0.44
N THR A 177 -0.02 4.42 -0.94
CA THR A 177 0.99 5.37 -0.48
C THR A 177 0.44 6.80 -0.33
N PRO A 178 0.96 7.59 0.63
CA PRO A 178 0.76 9.03 0.67
C PRO A 178 1.14 9.70 -0.66
N GLY A 179 0.23 10.53 -1.19
CA GLY A 179 0.38 11.21 -2.48
C GLY A 179 0.41 10.31 -3.73
N TYR A 180 0.14 9.00 -3.60
CA TYR A 180 0.34 7.98 -4.65
C TYR A 180 1.76 7.99 -5.24
N SER A 181 2.76 8.33 -4.43
CA SER A 181 4.12 8.64 -4.87
C SER A 181 4.82 7.44 -5.53
N ILE A 182 4.73 6.23 -4.96
CA ILE A 182 5.28 5.01 -5.58
C ILE A 182 4.46 4.60 -6.79
N GLU A 183 3.13 4.60 -6.70
CA GLU A 183 2.26 4.23 -7.83
C GLU A 183 2.55 5.09 -9.06
N ARG A 184 2.80 6.39 -8.87
CA ARG A 184 3.14 7.34 -9.93
C ARG A 184 4.54 7.13 -10.50
N LYS A 185 5.56 7.06 -9.63
CA LYS A 185 6.98 7.09 -10.05
C LYS A 185 7.49 5.71 -10.43
N SER A 186 7.23 4.71 -9.59
CA SER A 186 7.71 3.33 -9.74
C SER A 186 6.70 2.47 -10.52
N GLY A 187 5.43 2.54 -10.14
CA GLY A 187 4.33 1.84 -10.82
C GLY A 187 3.94 2.45 -12.18
N LYS A 188 4.45 3.65 -12.51
CA LYS A 188 4.18 4.41 -13.74
C LYS A 188 2.67 4.64 -14.01
N LEU A 189 1.85 4.61 -12.97
CA LEU A 189 0.41 4.86 -13.03
C LEU A 189 0.13 6.36 -13.07
N PRO A 190 -0.50 6.91 -14.12
CA PRO A 190 -0.89 8.31 -14.14
C PRO A 190 -1.90 8.59 -13.02
N TYR A 191 -1.74 9.75 -12.40
CA TYR A 191 -2.56 10.25 -11.30
C TYR A 191 -2.98 11.68 -11.62
N SER A 192 -4.29 11.96 -11.53
CA SER A 192 -4.80 13.32 -11.69
C SER A 192 -5.53 13.77 -10.41
N PRO A 193 -5.08 14.87 -9.77
CA PRO A 193 -5.74 15.42 -8.58
C PRO A 193 -7.12 16.05 -8.87
N ALA A 194 -7.49 16.17 -10.14
CA ALA A 194 -8.80 16.68 -10.55
C ALA A 194 -9.97 15.80 -10.06
N TYR A 195 -9.74 14.48 -9.95
CA TYR A 195 -10.79 13.51 -9.57
C TYR A 195 -10.31 12.38 -8.65
N VAL A 196 -8.99 12.20 -8.45
CA VAL A 196 -8.48 11.19 -7.51
C VAL A 196 -8.08 11.86 -6.18
N PRO A 197 -8.82 11.64 -5.08
CA PRO A 197 -8.48 12.19 -3.77
C PRO A 197 -7.19 11.57 -3.24
N VAL A 198 -6.34 12.37 -2.60
CA VAL A 198 -5.13 11.89 -1.93
C VAL A 198 -5.51 10.98 -0.76
N ILE A 199 -4.84 9.82 -0.64
CA ILE A 199 -4.96 8.96 0.55
C ILE A 199 -4.56 9.77 1.79
N LEU A 200 -5.36 9.70 2.86
CA LEU A 200 -5.30 10.54 4.08
C LEU A 200 -5.90 11.97 3.96
N SER A 201 -6.55 12.34 2.85
CA SER A 201 -7.20 13.66 2.71
C SER A 201 -8.65 13.75 3.21
N GLU A 202 -9.26 12.62 3.58
CA GLU A 202 -10.70 12.38 3.82
C GLU A 202 -11.65 12.61 2.62
N LEU A 203 -11.14 13.04 1.46
CA LEU A 203 -11.97 13.38 0.29
C LEU A 203 -12.48 12.15 -0.49
N SER A 204 -13.54 12.34 -1.27
CA SER A 204 -14.09 11.35 -2.21
C SER A 204 -13.61 11.58 -3.65
N ASP A 205 -13.99 10.71 -4.57
CA ASP A 205 -13.83 10.88 -6.02
C ASP A 205 -14.76 11.96 -6.61
N HIS A 206 -15.89 12.22 -5.95
CA HIS A 206 -16.81 13.31 -6.27
C HIS A 206 -16.49 14.57 -5.46
N MET A 207 -15.45 15.31 -5.86
CA MET A 207 -15.03 16.56 -5.21
C MET A 207 -15.71 17.83 -5.79
N THR A 208 -16.22 18.69 -4.92
CA THR A 208 -16.51 20.09 -5.26
C THR A 208 -15.22 20.87 -5.58
N PHE A 209 -15.32 22.08 -6.14
CA PHE A 209 -14.14 22.90 -6.45
C PHE A 209 -13.27 23.19 -5.20
N MET A 210 -13.85 23.48 -4.04
CA MET A 210 -13.09 23.71 -2.81
C MET A 210 -12.41 22.44 -2.29
N GLU A 211 -13.01 21.26 -2.51
CA GLU A 211 -12.38 19.99 -2.19
C GLU A 211 -11.24 19.67 -3.18
N ARG A 212 -11.37 20.01 -4.47
CA ARG A 212 -10.25 19.93 -5.42
C ARG A 212 -9.10 20.87 -5.04
N VAL A 213 -9.39 22.05 -4.48
CA VAL A 213 -8.37 22.95 -3.88
C VAL A 213 -7.71 22.29 -2.66
N LYS A 214 -8.47 21.72 -1.71
CA LYS A 214 -7.93 20.96 -0.57
C LYS A 214 -7.04 19.80 -1.03
N ASN A 215 -7.48 19.05 -2.05
CA ASN A 215 -6.77 17.93 -2.64
C ASN A 215 -5.43 18.35 -3.24
N MET A 216 -5.42 19.42 -4.04
CA MET A 216 -4.19 19.97 -4.63
C MET A 216 -3.21 20.44 -3.56
N ILE A 217 -3.67 21.03 -2.45
CA ILE A 217 -2.78 21.41 -1.34
C ILE A 217 -2.09 20.17 -0.73
N TYR A 218 -2.80 19.05 -0.55
CA TYR A 218 -2.16 17.80 -0.15
C TYR A 218 -1.18 17.26 -1.19
N VAL A 219 -1.48 17.34 -2.49
CA VAL A 219 -0.56 16.89 -3.55
C VAL A 219 0.71 17.73 -3.59
N LEU A 220 0.59 19.06 -3.52
CA LEU A 220 1.75 19.95 -3.45
C LEU A 220 2.58 19.69 -2.19
N TYR A 221 1.94 19.39 -1.06
CA TYR A 221 2.65 18.95 0.15
C TYR A 221 3.40 17.63 -0.07
N PHE A 222 2.76 16.59 -0.63
CA PHE A 222 3.36 15.28 -0.85
C PHE A 222 4.37 15.20 -2.02
N ASP A 223 4.33 16.15 -2.96
CA ASP A 223 5.29 16.23 -4.07
C ASP A 223 6.54 17.07 -3.74
N PHE A 224 6.40 18.11 -2.89
CA PHE A 224 7.48 19.07 -2.63
C PHE A 224 7.96 19.16 -1.17
N CYS A 225 7.14 18.79 -0.18
CA CYS A 225 7.43 19.00 1.24
C CYS A 225 7.56 17.71 2.06
N PHE A 226 7.21 16.56 1.49
CA PHE A 226 7.34 15.24 2.12
C PHE A 226 8.06 14.28 1.17
N GLN A 227 9.08 13.59 1.66
CA GLN A 227 9.80 12.56 0.89
C GLN A 227 9.74 11.26 1.67
N MET A 228 8.77 10.40 1.31
CA MET A 228 8.56 9.09 1.94
C MET A 228 9.77 8.17 1.81
N PHE A 229 10.51 8.29 0.70
CA PHE A 229 11.72 7.55 0.41
C PHE A 229 12.76 8.50 -0.20
N ASN A 230 14.04 8.27 0.09
CA ASN A 230 15.11 9.07 -0.49
C ASN A 230 15.30 8.70 -1.98
N GLU A 231 14.59 9.40 -2.85
CA GLU A 231 14.41 9.05 -4.27
C GLU A 231 15.74 8.84 -5.01
N LYS A 232 16.75 9.69 -4.76
CA LYS A 232 18.10 9.52 -5.34
C LYS A 232 18.81 8.23 -4.91
N LYS A 233 18.64 7.81 -3.65
CA LYS A 233 19.21 6.55 -3.15
C LYS A 233 18.47 5.36 -3.71
N TRP A 234 17.15 5.48 -3.89
CA TRP A 234 16.27 4.40 -4.31
C TRP A 234 16.24 4.18 -5.82
N ASP A 235 16.13 5.20 -6.68
CA ASP A 235 16.17 5.05 -8.15
C ASP A 235 17.45 4.37 -8.64
N GLN A 236 18.61 4.82 -8.14
CA GLN A 236 19.91 4.18 -8.40
C GLN A 236 19.86 2.70 -8.03
N PHE A 237 19.24 2.43 -6.90
CA PHE A 237 19.08 1.11 -6.34
C PHE A 237 17.82 0.41 -6.87
N TYR A 238 17.09 0.94 -7.85
CA TYR A 238 15.82 0.39 -8.38
C TYR A 238 16.00 -0.36 -9.73
N SER A 239 17.24 -0.83 -10.03
CA SER A 239 17.57 -1.61 -11.24
C SER A 239 17.77 -3.14 -11.08
N GLU A 240 18.12 -3.68 -9.89
CA GLU A 240 18.35 -5.11 -9.49
C GLU A 240 17.33 -6.10 -8.73
N VAL A 241 16.69 -5.96 -7.51
CA VAL A 241 15.85 -7.02 -6.79
C VAL A 241 14.51 -6.74 -5.94
N LEU A 242 13.35 -7.54 -5.98
CA LEU A 242 12.33 -7.97 -4.89
C LEU A 242 11.11 -8.97 -5.21
N GLY A 243 9.87 -8.90 -4.57
CA GLY A 243 8.96 -10.04 -4.16
C GLY A 243 7.93 -9.91 -2.90
N LYS A 244 7.34 -10.73 -1.89
CA LYS A 244 7.08 -12.06 -1.05
C LYS A 244 5.74 -11.93 -0.23
N SER A 245 5.06 -13.02 0.32
CA SER A 245 4.03 -12.91 1.43
C SER A 245 3.45 -14.17 2.25
N GLY A 246 2.52 -13.97 3.27
CA GLY A 246 1.97 -14.74 4.50
C GLY A 246 0.40 -14.99 4.79
N HIS A 247 -0.11 -15.30 6.05
CA HIS A 247 -1.48 -15.93 6.40
C HIS A 247 -2.20 -15.69 7.84
N PRO A 248 -3.57 -15.89 8.08
CA PRO A 248 -4.42 -15.63 9.35
C PRO A 248 -5.41 -16.74 9.98
N LYS A 249 -6.18 -16.52 11.13
CA LYS A 249 -7.29 -17.44 11.76
C LYS A 249 -8.19 -16.94 13.00
N THR A 250 -9.04 -15.89 12.96
CA THR A 250 -9.50 -15.11 14.19
C THR A 250 -10.98 -15.22 14.70
N LYS A 251 -11.27 -14.85 15.99
CA LYS A 251 -12.63 -14.81 16.65
C LYS A 251 -13.24 -13.41 16.94
N ALA A 252 -12.48 -12.52 17.57
CA ALA A 252 -12.81 -11.13 17.91
C ALA A 252 -11.50 -10.34 17.73
N PHE A 253 -11.52 -9.21 17.02
CA PHE A 253 -10.28 -8.59 16.56
C PHE A 253 -10.01 -7.26 17.29
N ILE A 254 -9.09 -7.32 18.26
CA ILE A 254 -8.47 -6.11 18.82
C ILE A 254 -7.50 -5.61 17.75
N THR A 255 -7.71 -4.39 17.27
CA THR A 255 -6.98 -3.87 16.12
C THR A 255 -6.65 -2.40 16.26
N HIS A 256 -5.46 -2.04 15.81
CA HIS A 256 -5.09 -0.65 15.58
C HIS A 256 -5.93 0.05 14.50
N GLY A 257 -6.71 -0.67 13.67
CA GLY A 257 -7.55 -0.07 12.62
C GLY A 257 -6.92 0.05 11.24
N GLY A 258 -5.70 -0.50 11.05
CA GLY A 258 -5.06 -0.55 9.73
C GLY A 258 -5.91 -1.31 8.70
N THR A 259 -5.99 -0.76 7.50
CA THR A 259 -6.94 -1.14 6.44
C THR A 259 -7.03 -2.66 6.19
N ASN A 260 -5.89 -3.36 6.06
CA ASN A 260 -5.86 -4.80 5.78
C ASN A 260 -6.52 -5.64 6.88
N GLY A 261 -6.25 -5.33 8.15
CA GLY A 261 -6.83 -6.07 9.29
C GLY A 261 -8.34 -5.83 9.45
N ILE A 262 -8.83 -4.66 9.05
CA ILE A 262 -10.28 -4.41 8.99
C ILE A 262 -10.93 -5.23 7.88
N TYR A 263 -10.31 -5.30 6.69
CA TYR A 263 -10.84 -6.14 5.62
C TYR A 263 -10.79 -7.63 5.97
N GLU A 264 -9.77 -8.12 6.69
CA GLU A 264 -9.73 -9.48 7.24
C GLU A 264 -10.88 -9.70 8.22
N ALA A 265 -11.05 -8.81 9.21
CA ALA A 265 -12.08 -8.96 10.22
C ALA A 265 -13.50 -8.92 9.63
N ILE A 266 -13.80 -7.98 8.73
CA ILE A 266 -15.09 -7.95 8.03
C ILE A 266 -15.24 -9.19 7.13
N TYR A 267 -14.19 -9.61 6.41
CA TYR A 267 -14.24 -10.81 5.57
C TYR A 267 -14.55 -12.09 6.38
N HIS A 268 -14.10 -12.19 7.63
CA HIS A 268 -14.45 -13.28 8.55
C HIS A 268 -15.71 -13.02 9.40
N GLY A 269 -16.37 -11.86 9.24
CA GLY A 269 -17.53 -11.45 10.02
C GLY A 269 -17.22 -11.29 11.50
N VAL A 270 -15.98 -10.93 11.83
CA VAL A 270 -15.41 -10.76 13.16
C VAL A 270 -15.58 -9.29 13.59
N PRO A 271 -16.30 -9.00 14.68
CA PRO A 271 -16.41 -7.64 15.19
C PRO A 271 -15.12 -7.21 15.92
N MET A 272 -14.93 -5.90 16.03
CA MET A 272 -13.63 -5.30 16.37
C MET A 272 -13.65 -4.42 17.62
N VAL A 273 -12.54 -4.42 18.36
CA VAL A 273 -12.18 -3.35 19.30
C VAL A 273 -11.08 -2.52 18.65
N GLY A 274 -11.42 -1.30 18.23
CA GLY A 274 -10.52 -0.37 17.58
C GLY A 274 -9.74 0.47 18.57
N LEU A 275 -8.43 0.34 18.56
CA LEU A 275 -7.44 1.14 19.28
C LEU A 275 -6.61 1.95 18.27
N PRO A 276 -7.19 2.97 17.58
CA PRO A 276 -6.51 3.70 16.53
C PRO A 276 -5.17 4.27 17.00
N LEU A 277 -4.08 3.88 16.33
CA LEU A 277 -2.74 4.37 16.61
C LEU A 277 -2.38 5.57 15.72
N PHE A 278 -2.60 5.48 14.41
CA PHE A 278 -2.11 6.48 13.45
C PHE A 278 -2.77 6.50 12.06
N ALA A 279 -2.38 7.45 11.21
CA ALA A 279 -2.72 7.54 9.78
C ALA A 279 -4.22 7.41 9.48
N GLU A 280 -4.64 6.47 8.62
CA GLU A 280 -6.04 6.31 8.20
C GLU A 280 -6.91 5.60 9.26
N GLN A 281 -6.29 5.09 10.33
CA GLN A 281 -6.88 4.17 11.28
C GLN A 281 -8.02 4.77 12.12
N PRO A 282 -7.96 6.05 12.59
CA PRO A 282 -9.09 6.68 13.28
C PRO A 282 -10.33 6.68 12.40
N ASP A 283 -10.22 7.07 11.14
CA ASP A 283 -11.34 7.17 10.19
C ASP A 283 -11.89 5.79 9.83
N ASN A 284 -10.99 4.84 9.57
CA ASN A 284 -11.33 3.45 9.34
C ASN A 284 -12.14 2.86 10.51
N ILE A 285 -11.68 3.04 11.75
CA ILE A 285 -12.41 2.60 12.95
C ILE A 285 -13.72 3.39 13.13
N ASN A 286 -13.74 4.70 12.86
CA ASN A 286 -14.98 5.49 12.88
C ASN A 286 -16.01 4.95 11.86
N ARG A 287 -15.59 4.60 10.64
CA ARG A 287 -16.43 4.01 9.58
C ARG A 287 -17.00 2.64 9.97
N VAL A 288 -16.21 1.79 10.63
CA VAL A 288 -16.69 0.47 11.11
C VAL A 288 -17.57 0.59 12.36
N LYS A 289 -17.30 1.56 13.25
CA LYS A 289 -18.14 1.92 14.40
C LYS A 289 -19.51 2.45 13.93
N ALA A 290 -19.53 3.33 12.93
CA ALA A 290 -20.77 3.85 12.33
C ALA A 290 -21.63 2.74 11.69
N LYS A 291 -20.99 1.68 11.18
CA LYS A 291 -21.65 0.46 10.68
C LYS A 291 -21.97 -0.58 11.79
N GLY A 292 -21.84 -0.21 13.06
CA GLY A 292 -22.21 -1.04 14.21
C GLY A 292 -21.35 -2.30 14.42
N ALA A 293 -20.19 -2.42 13.77
CA ALA A 293 -19.35 -3.62 13.80
C ALA A 293 -18.05 -3.46 14.62
N ALA A 294 -17.81 -2.28 15.19
CA ALA A 294 -16.68 -2.02 16.08
C ALA A 294 -17.03 -1.09 17.26
N VAL A 295 -16.30 -1.23 18.36
CA VAL A 295 -16.18 -0.21 19.40
C VAL A 295 -14.85 0.51 19.22
N ARG A 296 -14.87 1.85 19.12
CA ARG A 296 -13.65 2.68 19.20
C ARG A 296 -13.34 2.99 20.66
N LEU A 297 -12.11 2.74 21.04
CA LEU A 297 -11.48 3.29 22.24
C LEU A 297 -10.44 4.35 21.86
N ASP A 298 -9.86 4.96 22.87
CA ASP A 298 -8.88 6.04 22.74
C ASP A 298 -7.72 5.75 23.71
N LEU A 299 -6.50 5.71 23.18
CA LEU A 299 -5.35 5.15 23.91
C LEU A 299 -4.80 6.06 25.00
N GLU A 300 -5.00 7.37 24.89
CA GLU A 300 -4.56 8.35 25.89
C GLU A 300 -5.53 8.39 27.09
N THR A 301 -6.83 8.14 26.84
CA THR A 301 -7.90 8.40 27.81
C THR A 301 -8.60 7.15 28.37
N MET A 302 -8.47 5.96 27.76
CA MET A 302 -9.17 4.76 28.23
C MET A 302 -8.62 4.19 29.54
N SER A 303 -9.51 3.71 30.41
CA SER A 303 -9.13 2.87 31.55
C SER A 303 -9.09 1.38 31.20
N LYS A 304 -8.44 0.57 32.05
CA LYS A 304 -8.51 -0.90 31.98
C LYS A 304 -9.95 -1.42 32.02
N THR A 305 -10.84 -0.72 32.73
CA THR A 305 -12.28 -1.00 32.79
C THR A 305 -12.97 -0.75 31.47
N ASP A 306 -12.66 0.34 30.76
CA ASP A 306 -13.25 0.66 29.45
C ASP A 306 -12.81 -0.34 28.38
N PHE A 307 -11.54 -0.73 28.38
CA PHE A 307 -11.04 -1.78 27.48
C PHE A 307 -11.74 -3.12 27.73
N LEU A 308 -11.89 -3.53 28.99
CA LEU A 308 -12.61 -4.75 29.35
C LEU A 308 -14.10 -4.68 28.99
N ASN A 309 -14.73 -3.53 29.17
CA ASN A 309 -16.14 -3.32 28.85
C ASN A 309 -16.38 -3.33 27.33
N ALA A 310 -15.54 -2.67 26.54
CA ALA A 310 -15.58 -2.72 25.07
C ALA A 310 -15.38 -4.14 24.55
N LEU A 311 -14.42 -4.90 25.09
CA LEU A 311 -14.19 -6.29 24.70
C LEU A 311 -15.41 -7.17 25.04
N LYS A 312 -15.98 -7.02 26.25
CA LYS A 312 -17.22 -7.70 26.66
C LYS A 312 -18.41 -7.31 25.78
N GLN A 313 -18.54 -6.04 25.39
CA GLN A 313 -19.59 -5.53 24.53
C GLN A 313 -19.50 -6.14 23.13
N VAL A 314 -18.31 -6.12 22.52
CA VAL A 314 -18.03 -6.68 21.18
C VAL A 314 -18.22 -8.20 21.12
N ILE A 315 -17.91 -8.91 22.21
CA ILE A 315 -18.05 -10.38 22.27
C ILE A 315 -19.49 -10.83 22.59
N ASN A 316 -20.17 -10.17 23.54
CA ASN A 316 -21.44 -10.68 24.10
C ASN A 316 -22.70 -10.01 23.55
N ASN A 317 -22.63 -8.80 22.97
CA ASN A 317 -23.79 -8.21 22.32
C ASN A 317 -23.90 -8.74 20.88
N PRO A 318 -24.97 -9.51 20.54
CA PRO A 318 -25.07 -10.16 19.23
C PRO A 318 -25.18 -9.18 18.06
N SER A 319 -25.59 -7.92 18.30
CA SER A 319 -25.68 -6.90 17.25
C SER A 319 -24.32 -6.66 16.58
N TYR A 320 -23.20 -6.60 17.32
CA TYR A 320 -21.88 -6.43 16.72
C TYR A 320 -21.53 -7.61 15.80
N LYS A 321 -21.83 -8.84 16.22
CA LYS A 321 -21.60 -10.04 15.40
C LYS A 321 -22.53 -10.08 14.19
N GLN A 322 -23.80 -9.70 14.33
CA GLN A 322 -24.77 -9.61 13.23
C GLN A 322 -24.35 -8.55 12.21
N ASN A 323 -23.97 -7.34 12.65
CA ASN A 323 -23.48 -6.26 11.80
C ASN A 323 -22.18 -6.67 11.08
N ALA A 324 -21.22 -7.27 11.79
CA ALA A 324 -19.99 -7.78 11.18
C ALA A 324 -20.28 -8.89 10.16
N MET A 325 -21.21 -9.81 10.44
CA MET A 325 -21.65 -10.83 9.49
C MET A 325 -22.40 -10.25 8.28
N TRP A 326 -23.20 -9.20 8.46
CA TRP A 326 -23.89 -8.50 7.36
C TRP A 326 -22.91 -7.79 6.43
N LEU A 327 -21.93 -7.08 6.99
CA LEU A 327 -20.82 -6.50 6.21
C LEU A 327 -19.98 -7.60 5.55
N SER A 328 -19.81 -8.75 6.19
CA SER A 328 -19.17 -9.94 5.60
C SER A 328 -19.94 -10.45 4.39
N THR A 329 -21.27 -10.54 4.47
CA THR A 329 -22.13 -10.90 3.34
C THR A 329 -21.93 -9.94 2.17
N ILE A 330 -22.04 -8.62 2.39
CA ILE A 330 -21.84 -7.61 1.33
C ILE A 330 -20.42 -7.67 0.75
N GLN A 331 -19.38 -7.84 1.59
CA GLN A 331 -18.00 -7.92 1.10
C GLN A 331 -17.72 -9.22 0.31
N ARG A 332 -18.45 -10.30 0.60
CA ARG A 332 -18.36 -11.60 -0.11
C ARG A 332 -19.26 -11.70 -1.33
N ASP A 333 -20.33 -10.91 -1.39
CA ASP A 333 -21.28 -10.86 -2.51
C ASP A 333 -20.66 -10.16 -3.72
N GLN A 334 -19.83 -10.92 -4.44
CA GLN A 334 -19.13 -10.47 -5.64
C GLN A 334 -19.12 -11.62 -6.67
N PRO A 335 -19.33 -11.33 -7.97
CA PRO A 335 -19.48 -12.36 -9.01
C PRO A 335 -18.21 -13.19 -9.29
N ILE A 336 -17.06 -12.78 -8.76
CA ILE A 336 -15.78 -13.48 -8.80
C ILE A 336 -15.14 -13.31 -7.42
N LYS A 337 -14.65 -14.38 -6.77
CA LYS A 337 -14.01 -14.25 -5.45
C LYS A 337 -12.81 -13.28 -5.52
N PRO A 338 -12.51 -12.50 -4.47
CA PRO A 338 -11.38 -11.56 -4.49
C PRO A 338 -10.04 -12.23 -4.81
N LEU A 339 -9.82 -13.44 -4.28
CA LEU A 339 -8.63 -14.23 -4.54
C LEU A 339 -8.57 -14.73 -6.00
N ASP A 340 -9.63 -15.38 -6.49
CA ASP A 340 -9.71 -15.81 -7.91
C ASP A 340 -9.48 -14.63 -8.88
N ARG A 341 -9.95 -13.43 -8.52
CA ARG A 341 -9.75 -12.20 -9.30
C ARG A 341 -8.31 -11.68 -9.24
N ALA A 342 -7.68 -11.70 -8.06
CA ALA A 342 -6.28 -11.31 -7.91
C ALA A 342 -5.36 -12.25 -8.71
N ILE A 343 -5.60 -13.56 -8.61
CA ILE A 343 -4.88 -14.56 -9.39
C ILE A 343 -5.15 -14.39 -10.89
N PHE A 344 -6.41 -14.19 -11.31
CA PHE A 344 -6.73 -13.91 -12.71
C PHE A 344 -5.93 -12.73 -13.26
N TRP A 345 -5.76 -11.64 -12.50
CA TRP A 345 -4.96 -10.50 -12.92
C TRP A 345 -3.45 -10.78 -12.96
N ILE A 346 -2.92 -11.56 -12.00
CA ILE A 346 -1.53 -12.03 -12.02
C ILE A 346 -1.29 -12.91 -13.26
N GLU A 347 -2.12 -13.94 -13.47
CA GLU A 347 -2.09 -14.79 -14.65
C GLU A 347 -2.29 -13.99 -15.96
N PHE A 348 -3.18 -12.97 -15.97
CA PHE A 348 -3.40 -12.09 -17.13
C PHE A 348 -2.11 -11.34 -17.50
N VAL A 349 -1.44 -10.76 -16.50
CA VAL A 349 -0.15 -10.08 -16.67
C VAL A 349 0.95 -11.06 -17.14
N MET A 350 0.95 -12.30 -16.64
CA MET A 350 1.86 -13.36 -17.10
C MET A 350 1.60 -13.79 -18.55
N ARG A 351 0.32 -13.92 -18.95
CA ARG A 351 -0.11 -14.31 -20.31
C ARG A 351 0.19 -13.23 -21.35
N HIS A 352 -0.13 -11.97 -21.06
CA HIS A 352 0.02 -10.84 -21.98
C HIS A 352 1.37 -10.10 -21.84
N LYS A 353 2.26 -10.59 -20.96
CA LYS A 353 3.58 -10.02 -20.63
C LYS A 353 3.48 -8.51 -20.30
N GLY A 354 2.57 -8.21 -19.37
CA GLY A 354 2.18 -6.87 -18.94
C GLY A 354 0.67 -6.63 -19.10
N ALA A 355 0.26 -5.37 -18.93
CA ALA A 355 -1.14 -4.93 -19.03
C ALA A 355 -1.27 -3.64 -19.87
N LYS A 356 -0.64 -3.63 -21.05
CA LYS A 356 -0.42 -2.40 -21.87
C LYS A 356 -1.69 -1.68 -22.32
N ASP A 357 -2.83 -2.37 -22.30
CA ASP A 357 -4.13 -1.87 -22.77
C ASP A 357 -5.05 -1.46 -21.60
N LEU A 358 -4.71 -1.83 -20.36
CA LEU A 358 -5.45 -1.48 -19.14
C LEU A 358 -4.92 -0.16 -18.55
N ARG A 359 -5.06 0.90 -19.34
CA ARG A 359 -4.58 2.26 -19.01
C ARG A 359 -5.63 3.03 -18.20
N PRO A 360 -5.25 3.79 -17.16
CA PRO A 360 -6.19 4.68 -16.49
C PRO A 360 -6.60 5.85 -17.41
N ALA A 361 -7.87 6.28 -17.30
CA ALA A 361 -8.45 7.38 -18.09
C ALA A 361 -7.72 8.74 -17.95
N ALA A 362 -6.78 8.87 -17.00
CA ALA A 362 -5.86 10.00 -16.93
C ALA A 362 -4.93 10.13 -18.16
N HIS A 363 -4.80 9.10 -19.00
CA HIS A 363 -4.15 9.20 -20.32
C HIS A 363 -5.00 9.94 -21.36
N ASP A 364 -6.32 9.98 -21.20
CA ASP A 364 -7.28 10.58 -22.15
C ASP A 364 -7.68 12.01 -21.76
N LEU A 365 -7.18 12.51 -20.62
CA LEU A 365 -7.37 13.89 -20.17
C LEU A 365 -6.55 14.88 -21.01
N THR A 366 -7.06 16.09 -21.19
CA THR A 366 -6.25 17.18 -21.72
C THR A 366 -5.16 17.58 -20.71
N TRP A 367 -4.03 18.10 -21.20
CA TRP A 367 -2.90 18.47 -20.34
C TRP A 367 -3.29 19.44 -19.21
N PHE A 368 -4.20 20.38 -19.48
CA PHE A 368 -4.68 21.36 -18.49
C PHE A 368 -5.64 20.77 -17.45
N GLN A 369 -6.42 19.73 -17.80
CA GLN A 369 -7.21 18.96 -16.85
C GLN A 369 -6.31 18.07 -15.99
N TYR A 370 -5.38 17.35 -16.62
CA TYR A 370 -4.43 16.47 -15.95
C TYR A 370 -3.66 17.20 -14.83
N HIS A 371 -3.12 18.38 -15.14
CA HIS A 371 -2.42 19.25 -14.18
C HIS A 371 -3.34 20.16 -13.32
N SER A 372 -4.66 20.13 -13.51
CA SER A 372 -5.64 20.95 -12.76
C SER A 372 -5.27 22.45 -12.72
N LEU A 373 -5.02 23.04 -13.90
CA LEU A 373 -4.55 24.43 -14.01
C LEU A 373 -5.59 25.46 -13.52
N ASP A 374 -6.87 25.08 -13.44
CA ASP A 374 -7.94 25.88 -12.81
C ASP A 374 -7.68 26.08 -11.31
N VAL A 375 -7.30 25.00 -10.62
CA VAL A 375 -6.95 25.03 -9.19
C VAL A 375 -5.62 25.75 -8.95
N ILE A 376 -4.61 25.51 -9.79
CA ILE A 376 -3.30 26.18 -9.68
C ILE A 376 -3.43 27.69 -9.94
N GLY A 377 -4.19 28.09 -10.96
CA GLY A 377 -4.46 29.50 -11.27
C GLY A 377 -5.19 30.22 -10.13
N PHE A 378 -6.17 29.57 -9.50
CA PHE A 378 -6.85 30.08 -8.31
C PHE A 378 -5.89 30.29 -7.13
N LEU A 379 -5.06 29.29 -6.80
CA LEU A 379 -4.06 29.38 -5.73
C LEU A 379 -3.05 30.51 -5.98
N LEU A 380 -2.56 30.66 -7.21
CA LEU A 380 -1.66 31.76 -7.59
C LEU A 380 -2.34 33.13 -7.46
N ALA A 381 -3.62 33.26 -7.83
CA ALA A 381 -4.39 34.48 -7.66
C ALA A 381 -4.57 34.84 -6.18
N CYS A 382 -4.83 33.86 -5.30
CA CYS A 382 -4.87 34.07 -3.85
C CYS A 382 -3.53 34.57 -3.29
N VAL A 383 -2.41 33.96 -3.68
CA VAL A 383 -1.06 34.40 -3.27
C VAL A 383 -0.74 35.81 -3.76
N ALA A 384 -1.01 36.11 -5.04
CA ALA A 384 -0.80 37.44 -5.61
C ALA A 384 -1.64 38.51 -4.90
N THR A 385 -2.90 38.20 -4.57
CA THR A 385 -3.78 39.08 -3.81
C THR A 385 -3.26 39.33 -2.39
N ALA A 386 -2.81 38.28 -1.70
CA ALA A 386 -2.23 38.41 -0.36
C ALA A 386 -0.96 39.26 -0.36
N VAL A 387 -0.04 39.03 -1.31
CA VAL A 387 1.18 39.84 -1.48
C VAL A 387 0.82 41.31 -1.76
N PHE A 388 -0.12 41.57 -2.67
CA PHE A 388 -0.59 42.92 -2.97
C PHE A 388 -1.16 43.63 -1.73
N VAL A 389 -2.04 42.97 -0.97
CA VAL A 389 -2.62 43.53 0.27
C VAL A 389 -1.53 43.81 1.30
N VAL A 390 -0.62 42.87 1.58
CA VAL A 390 0.51 43.06 2.51
C VAL A 390 1.39 44.23 2.06
N THR A 391 1.74 44.33 0.78
CA THR A 391 2.51 45.46 0.24
C THR A 391 1.77 46.79 0.39
N LYS A 392 0.45 46.85 0.13
CA LYS A 392 -0.34 48.08 0.31
C LYS A 392 -0.46 48.48 1.78
N CYS A 393 -0.68 47.53 2.69
CA CYS A 393 -0.71 47.77 4.13
C CYS A 393 0.65 48.27 4.65
N PHE A 394 1.76 47.64 4.23
CA PHE A 394 3.10 48.09 4.57
C PHE A 394 3.38 49.52 4.08
N LEU A 395 3.12 49.81 2.80
CA LEU A 395 3.29 51.15 2.23
C LEU A 395 2.39 52.21 2.91
N PHE A 396 1.17 51.84 3.31
CA PHE A 396 0.26 52.72 4.06
C PHE A 396 0.81 53.03 5.46
N CYS A 397 1.28 52.01 6.19
CA CYS A 397 1.94 52.19 7.48
C CYS A 397 3.19 53.09 7.37
N CYS A 398 4.07 52.82 6.40
CA CYS A 398 5.26 53.65 6.14
C CYS A 398 4.91 55.12 5.85
N ARG A 399 3.87 55.39 5.05
CA ARG A 399 3.37 56.76 4.82
C ARG A 399 2.89 57.41 6.12
N LYS A 400 2.07 56.71 6.91
CA LYS A 400 1.51 57.26 8.15
C LYS A 400 2.60 57.58 9.19
N PHE A 401 3.63 56.74 9.31
CA PHE A 401 4.80 57.02 10.15
C PHE A 401 5.63 58.21 9.61
N ALA A 402 5.84 58.31 8.30
CA ALA A 402 6.56 59.43 7.69
C ALA A 402 5.82 60.77 7.86
N GLU A 403 4.49 60.78 7.77
CA GLU A 403 3.66 61.97 8.03
C GLU A 403 3.68 62.37 9.50
N THR A 404 3.61 61.40 10.42
CA THR A 404 3.70 61.64 11.87
C THR A 404 5.07 62.22 12.25
N GLY A 405 6.15 61.68 11.68
CA GLY A 405 7.51 62.19 11.85
C GLY A 405 7.74 63.59 11.24
N LYS A 406 6.95 64.00 10.25
CA LYS A 406 6.97 65.37 9.71
C LYS A 406 6.21 66.38 10.56
N LYS A 407 5.15 65.96 11.28
CA LYS A 407 4.48 66.83 12.27
C LYS A 407 5.39 67.09 13.47
N ARG A 408 5.99 66.05 14.03
CA ARG A 408 6.91 66.10 15.20
C ARG A 408 8.30 66.71 14.91
N LYS A 409 8.40 67.53 13.85
CA LYS A 409 9.55 68.37 13.45
C LYS A 409 9.10 69.80 13.06
N ARG A 410 7.84 70.14 13.32
CA ARG A 410 7.23 71.48 13.13
C ARG A 410 6.60 72.02 14.41
N GLU A 411 6.59 71.19 15.45
CA GLU A 411 6.62 71.53 16.87
C GLU A 411 8.10 71.47 17.31
#